data_AF-A0A223M9L6-F1
#
_entry.id   AF-A0A223M9L6-F1
#
_cell.length_a   1.000
_cell.length_b   1.000
_cell.length_c   1.000
_cell.angle_alpha   90.00
_cell.angle_beta   90.00
_cell.angle_gamma   90.00
#
_symmetry.space_group_name_H-M   'P 1'
#
loop_
_entity.id
_entity.type
_entity.pdbx_description
1 polymer ?
#
loop_
_entity_poly.entity_id
_entity_poly.type
_entity_poly.pdbx_seq_one_letter_code
_entity_poly.pdbx_strand_id
1 'polypeptide(L)' 'MRKIVKLKMAKRRELRRLKTSKAAKKANAKLKLLAQQN' A
#
# COMPACT_ATOMS: atom_id res chain seq x y z
N MET A 1 16.06 11.13 -15.76
CA MET A 1 14.68 11.43 -15.31
C MET A 1 13.67 10.28 -15.47
N ARG A 2 13.68 9.49 -16.56
CA ARG A 2 12.71 8.39 -16.81
C ARG A 2 12.63 7.34 -15.68
N LYS A 3 13.77 6.98 -15.07
CA LYS A 3 13.84 6.02 -13.94
C LYS A 3 13.03 6.48 -12.72
N ILE A 4 13.12 7.77 -12.35
CA ILE A 4 12.39 8.34 -11.21
C ILE A 4 10.87 8.37 -11.49
N VAL A 5 10.47 8.73 -12.72
CA VAL A 5 9.06 8.73 -13.13
C VAL A 5 8.47 7.32 -13.07
N LYS A 6 9.22 6.30 -13.53
CA LYS A 6 8.81 4.90 -13.44
C LYS A 6 8.59 4.45 -12.00
N LEU A 7 9.49 4.81 -11.08
CA LEU A 7 9.36 4.51 -9.65
C LEU A 7 8.13 5.19 -9.03
N LYS A 8 7.89 6.48 -9.34
CA LYS A 8 6.71 7.22 -8.87
C LYS A 8 5.41 6.56 -9.35
N MET A 9 5.36 6.09 -10.61
CA MET A 9 4.17 5.42 -11.15
C MET A 9 3.94 4.05 -10.53
N ALA A 10 5.00 3.26 -10.31
CA ALA A 10 4.91 1.98 -9.62
C ALA A 10 4.32 2.15 -8.20
N LYS A 11 4.87 3.10 -7.43
CA LYS A 11 4.36 3.44 -6.09
C LYS A 11 2.88 3.84 -6.10
N ARG A 12 2.45 4.67 -7.06
CA ARG A 12 1.03 5.06 -7.21
C ARG A 12 0.12 3.88 -7.55
N ARG A 13 0.61 2.90 -8.34
CA ARG A 13 -0.15 1.71 -8.71
C ARG A 13 -0.31 0.77 -7.52
N GLU A 14 0.75 0.58 -6.75
CA GLU A 14 0.74 -0.21 -5.54
C GLU A 14 -0.20 0.38 -4.48
N LEU A 15 -0.15 1.70 -4.25
CA LEU A 15 -1.08 2.38 -3.34
C LEU A 15 -2.54 2.20 -3.75
N ARG A 16 -2.83 2.24 -5.07
CA ARG A 16 -4.19 1.94 -5.57
C ARG A 16 -4.59 0.49 -5.30
N ARG A 17 -3.70 -0.47 -5.57
CA ARG A 17 -3.94 -1.89 -5.27
C ARG A 17 -4.21 -2.13 -3.79
N LEU A 18 -3.44 -1.49 -2.90
CA LEU A 18 -3.64 -1.60 -1.45
C LEU A 18 -4.97 -1.00 -0.99
N LYS A 19 -5.46 0.04 -1.67
CA LYS A 19 -6.77 0.65 -1.40
C LYS A 19 -7.96 -0.18 -1.90
N THR A 20 -7.82 -0.90 -3.01
CA THR A 20 -8.96 -1.60 -3.63
C THR A 20 -9.01 -3.10 -3.31
N SER A 21 -7.87 -3.75 -3.11
CA SER A 21 -7.83 -5.19 -2.87
C SER A 21 -8.40 -5.55 -1.49
N LYS A 22 -9.37 -6.47 -1.48
CA LYS A 22 -9.96 -7.02 -0.24
C LYS A 22 -8.91 -7.66 0.66
N ALA A 23 -7.93 -8.38 0.08
CA ALA A 23 -6.84 -8.99 0.82
C ALA A 23 -5.92 -7.93 1.46
N ALA A 24 -5.56 -6.89 0.71
CA ALA A 24 -4.74 -5.79 1.22
C ALA A 24 -5.44 -4.99 2.33
N LYS A 25 -6.76 -4.75 2.20
CA LYS A 25 -7.55 -4.11 3.26
C LYS A 25 -7.52 -4.93 4.55
N LYS A 26 -7.70 -6.26 4.47
CA LYS A 26 -7.61 -7.16 5.63
C LYS A 26 -6.22 -7.14 6.26
N ALA A 27 -5.16 -7.18 5.45
CA ALA A 27 -3.79 -7.11 5.94
C ALA A 27 -3.51 -5.77 6.65
N ASN A 28 -3.90 -4.65 6.04
CA ASN A 28 -3.75 -3.32 6.65
C ASN A 28 -4.55 -3.16 7.94
N ALA A 29 -5.75 -3.75 8.03
CA ALA A 29 -6.54 -3.74 9.26
C ALA A 29 -5.81 -4.47 10.40
N LYS A 30 -5.24 -5.66 10.13
CA LYS A 30 -4.42 -6.40 11.10
C LYS A 30 -3.19 -5.60 11.54
N LEU A 31 -2.48 -4.98 10.59
CA LEU A 31 -1.31 -4.16 10.88
C LEU A 31 -1.66 -2.94 11.76
N LYS A 32 -2.82 -2.29 11.51
CA LYS A 32 -3.28 -1.19 12.36
C LYS A 32 -3.60 -1.64 13.78
N LEU A 33 -4.21 -2.81 13.96
CA LEU A 33 -4.51 -3.35 15.29
C LEU A 33 -3.22 -3.67 16.06
N LEU A 34 -2.22 -4.25 15.39
CA LEU A 34 -0.91 -4.50 16.01
C LEU A 34 -0.19 -3.19 16.38
N ALA A 35 -0.29 -2.16 15.55
CA ALA A 35 0.29 -0.84 15.84
C ALA A 35 -0.44 -0.06 16.94
N GLN A 36 -1.65 -0.47 17.33
CA GLN A 36 -2.40 0.12 18.46
C GLN A 36 -2.10 -0.58 19.80
N GLN A 37 -1.61 -1.82 19.74
CA GLN A 37 -1.28 -2.62 20.92
C GLN A 37 0.16 -2.40 21.39
N ASN A 38 1.03 -1.90 20.51
CA ASN A 38 2.39 -1.44 20.81
C ASN A 38 2.37 0.05 21.15
#